data_AF-A0A1X7V7M9-F1
#
_entry.id   AF-A0A1X7V7M9-F1
#
_cell.length_a   1.000
_cell.length_b   1.000
_cell.length_c   1.000
_cell.angle_alpha   90.00
_cell.angle_beta   90.00
_cell.angle_gamma   90.00
#
_symmetry.space_group_name_H-M   'P 1'
#
loop_
_entity.id
_entity.type
_entity.pdbx_description
1 polymer ?
#
loop_
_entity_poly.entity_id
_entity_poly.type
_entity_poly.pdbx_seq_one_letter_code
_entity_poly.pdbx_strand_id
1 'polypeptide(L)'
;MKSRGVVYTRWGRKSCPTGAELLYEGITGGEWYTHTGGGANYVCLPKVPQYMSTNVPQYSAYMYGTEYDNVNNIFSGKHDHNVPCAVCYTSTKSVKLMIPAKTSCPSSWTIEYKGYLMTE
;
A
#
# COMPACT_ATOMS: atom_id res chain seq x y z
N MET A 1 -6.72 8.50 -23.13
CA MET A 1 -7.25 8.39 -21.75
C MET A 1 -7.60 6.93 -21.46
N LYS A 2 -7.15 6.39 -20.34
CA LYS A 2 -7.62 5.09 -19.83
C LYS A 2 -9.04 5.30 -19.28
N SER A 3 -10.06 4.81 -19.99
CA SER A 3 -11.47 5.05 -19.64
C SER A 3 -12.16 3.86 -18.95
N ARG A 4 -11.47 2.72 -18.85
CA ARG A 4 -11.96 1.48 -18.22
C ARG A 4 -10.80 0.77 -17.55
N GLY A 5 -11.00 0.26 -16.34
CA GLY A 5 -9.98 -0.46 -15.60
C GLY A 5 -10.10 -0.21 -14.10
N VAL A 6 -9.23 -0.85 -13.33
CA VAL A 6 -9.17 -0.71 -11.88
C VAL A 6 -7.76 -0.36 -11.44
N VAL A 7 -7.66 0.59 -10.53
CA VAL A 7 -6.43 0.90 -9.80
C VAL A 7 -6.50 0.27 -8.41
N TYR A 8 -5.44 -0.44 -8.01
CA TYR A 8 -5.32 -1.03 -6.68
C TYR A 8 -3.91 -0.94 -6.12
N THR A 9 -3.80 -0.92 -4.80
CA THR A 9 -2.52 -1.01 -4.11
C THR A 9 -2.21 -2.45 -3.77
N ARG A 10 -0.99 -2.89 -4.12
CA ARG A 10 -0.40 -4.15 -3.71
C ARG A 10 0.59 -3.87 -2.56
N TRP A 11 0.12 -4.10 -1.34
CA TRP A 11 0.90 -3.87 -0.13
C TRP A 11 1.99 -4.94 0.06
N GLY A 12 3.13 -4.56 0.64
CA GLY A 12 4.27 -5.44 0.87
C GLY A 12 5.03 -5.87 -0.39
N ARG A 13 4.84 -5.19 -1.53
CA ARG A 13 5.51 -5.49 -2.80
C ARG A 13 5.88 -4.22 -3.55
N LYS A 14 6.96 -4.29 -4.34
CA LYS A 14 7.46 -3.18 -5.18
C LYS A 14 7.00 -3.27 -6.65
N SER A 15 6.29 -4.35 -7.02
CA SER A 15 5.90 -4.64 -8.40
C SER A 15 4.44 -5.09 -8.49
N CYS A 16 3.85 -4.97 -9.67
CA CYS A 16 2.52 -5.48 -9.98
C CYS A 16 2.58 -6.95 -10.45
N PRO A 17 1.50 -7.73 -10.30
CA PRO A 17 1.42 -9.06 -10.90
C PRO A 17 1.41 -8.97 -12.43
N THR A 18 1.70 -10.09 -13.09
CA THR A 18 1.64 -10.20 -14.55
C THR A 18 0.26 -9.79 -15.08
N GLY A 19 0.22 -8.95 -16.10
CA GLY A 19 -1.02 -8.42 -16.69
C GLY A 19 -1.54 -7.13 -16.05
N ALA A 20 -0.88 -6.63 -14.99
CA ALA A 20 -1.12 -5.31 -14.43
C ALA A 20 0.08 -4.38 -14.68
N GLU A 21 -0.20 -3.12 -14.97
CA GLU A 21 0.79 -2.07 -15.16
C GLU A 21 1.16 -1.44 -13.82
N LEU A 22 2.46 -1.27 -13.56
CA LEU A 22 2.94 -0.49 -12.43
C LEU A 22 2.79 1.00 -12.74
N LEU A 23 1.95 1.69 -11.96
CA LEU A 23 1.84 3.14 -12.04
C LEU A 23 2.97 3.81 -11.24
N TYR A 24 3.19 3.38 -10.00
CA TYR A 24 4.35 3.76 -9.20
C TYR A 24 4.60 2.77 -8.06
N GLU A 25 5.83 2.75 -7.57
CA GLU A 25 6.22 2.08 -6.33
C GLU A 25 6.48 3.08 -5.21
N GLY A 26 6.34 2.63 -3.96
CA GLY A 26 6.36 3.49 -2.81
C GLY A 26 6.66 2.79 -1.50
N ILE A 27 6.48 3.55 -0.43
CA ILE A 27 6.50 3.09 0.95
C ILE A 27 5.08 3.24 1.51
N THR A 28 4.61 2.22 2.22
CA THR A 28 3.32 2.30 2.92
C THR A 28 3.45 3.36 4.00
N GLY A 29 2.58 4.36 3.98
CA GLY A 29 2.61 5.48 4.90
C GLY A 29 1.38 5.50 5.79
N GLY A 30 1.56 5.84 7.06
CA GLY A 30 0.52 5.97 8.06
C GLY A 30 0.87 7.04 9.09
N GLU A 31 0.18 6.99 10.23
CA GLU A 31 0.49 7.82 11.40
C GLU A 31 1.56 7.16 12.27
N TRP A 32 2.03 7.90 13.27
CA TRP A 32 2.85 7.35 14.34
C TRP A 32 1.93 6.91 15.46
N TYR A 33 2.19 5.75 16.07
CA TYR A 33 1.29 5.10 17.04
C TYR A 33 0.88 5.97 18.25
N THR A 34 1.65 7.00 18.60
CA THR A 34 1.30 7.95 19.69
C THR A 34 0.72 9.28 19.22
N HIS A 35 0.63 9.54 17.91
CA HIS A 35 0.12 10.78 17.37
C HIS A 35 -1.40 10.69 17.14
N THR A 36 -2.13 11.73 17.57
CA THR A 36 -3.57 11.84 17.31
C THR A 36 -3.86 12.79 16.16
N GLY A 37 -4.91 12.52 15.41
CA GLY A 37 -5.36 13.40 14.30
C GLY A 37 -4.72 13.07 12.95
N GLY A 38 -4.18 11.86 12.78
CA GLY A 38 -3.80 11.36 11.46
C GLY A 38 -5.03 11.15 10.58
N GLY A 39 -5.04 11.85 9.44
CA GLY A 39 -6.19 11.89 8.54
C GLY A 39 -6.29 10.74 7.54
N ALA A 40 -5.44 9.71 7.61
CA ALA A 40 -5.31 8.72 6.55
C ALA A 40 -5.27 7.28 7.07
N ASN A 41 -6.15 6.43 6.54
CA ASN A 41 -5.84 5.00 6.38
C ASN A 41 -4.51 4.86 5.63
N TYR A 42 -3.79 3.74 5.78
CA TYR A 42 -2.53 3.53 5.09
C TYR A 42 -2.59 3.92 3.60
N VAL A 43 -1.64 4.73 3.16
CA VAL A 43 -1.49 5.19 1.77
C VAL A 43 -0.18 4.67 1.18
N CYS A 44 -0.08 4.63 -0.15
CA CYS A 44 1.19 4.33 -0.81
C CYS A 44 1.90 5.64 -1.13
N LEU A 45 2.92 6.00 -0.36
CA LEU A 45 3.71 7.21 -0.58
C LEU A 45 4.74 6.97 -1.69
N PRO A 46 4.77 7.77 -2.77
CA PRO A 46 5.79 7.63 -3.80
C PRO A 46 7.18 7.91 -3.19
N LYS A 47 8.19 7.14 -3.61
CA LYS A 47 9.57 7.33 -3.11
C LYS A 47 10.15 8.71 -3.42
N VAL A 48 9.69 9.32 -4.51
CA VAL A 48 10.08 10.67 -4.93
C VAL A 48 8.82 11.53 -4.91
N PRO A 49 8.57 12.27 -3.81
CA PRO A 49 7.39 13.11 -3.68
C PRO A 49 7.52 14.37 -4.54
N GLN A 50 6.36 14.91 -4.94
CA GLN A 50 6.25 16.25 -5.50
C GLN A 50 5.55 17.15 -4.48
N TYR A 51 6.15 18.29 -4.19
CA TYR A 51 5.65 19.22 -3.19
C TYR A 51 4.98 20.42 -3.87
N MET A 52 3.75 20.73 -3.46
CA MET A 52 3.08 21.98 -3.84
C MET A 52 3.69 23.19 -3.13
N SER A 53 4.28 22.98 -1.96
CA SER A 53 4.96 23.98 -1.15
C SER A 53 6.01 23.29 -0.28
N THR A 54 7.14 23.97 -0.05
CA THR A 54 8.17 23.55 0.90
C THR A 54 8.10 24.37 2.21
N ASN A 55 7.07 25.20 2.38
CA ASN A 55 6.83 25.91 3.64
C ASN A 55 6.37 24.92 4.71
N VAL A 56 7.10 24.86 5.82
CA VAL A 56 6.79 23.99 6.96
C VAL A 56 6.11 24.84 8.04
N PRO A 57 4.84 24.56 8.38
CA PRO A 57 4.13 25.28 9.44
C PRO A 57 4.69 24.91 10.81
N GLN A 58 4.49 25.81 11.80
CA GLN A 58 4.94 25.59 13.18
C GLN A 58 4.33 24.34 13.83
N TYR A 59 3.09 23.99 13.47
CA TYR A 59 2.40 22.79 13.90
C TYR A 59 1.89 22.04 12.67
N SER A 60 2.19 20.74 12.57
CA SER A 60 1.77 19.89 11.46
C SER A 60 1.49 18.46 11.92
N ALA A 61 0.67 17.75 11.15
CA ALA A 61 0.61 16.30 11.20
C ALA A 61 1.69 15.71 10.28
N TYR A 62 2.26 14.58 10.67
CA TYR A 62 3.32 13.91 9.94
C TYR A 62 2.82 12.59 9.35
N MET A 63 3.33 12.26 8.17
CA MET A 63 3.19 10.94 7.56
C MET A 63 4.48 10.16 7.81
N TYR A 64 4.35 8.96 8.38
CA TYR A 64 5.47 8.07 8.67
C TYR A 64 5.42 6.85 7.77
N GLY A 65 6.59 6.29 7.46
CA GLY A 65 6.66 4.97 6.85
C GLY A 65 6.19 3.91 7.83
N THR A 66 5.34 3.00 7.38
CA THR A 66 4.96 1.80 8.13
C THR A 66 6.11 0.82 8.10
N GLU A 67 6.51 0.32 9.25
CA GLU A 67 7.62 -0.61 9.41
C GLU A 67 7.12 -1.99 9.81
N TYR A 68 7.88 -3.03 9.45
CA TYR A 68 7.66 -4.34 10.04
C TYR A 68 8.27 -4.35 11.44
N ASP A 69 7.43 -4.42 12.47
CA ASP A 69 7.87 -4.54 13.86
C ASP A 69 7.73 -5.98 14.37
N ASN A 70 8.58 -6.36 15.34
CA ASN A 70 8.52 -7.64 16.06
C ASN A 70 8.30 -8.87 15.15
N VAL A 71 9.08 -8.94 14.06
CA VAL A 71 8.87 -9.91 12.98
C VAL A 71 9.15 -11.35 13.40
N ASN A 72 8.36 -12.27 12.85
CA ASN A 72 8.59 -13.71 12.97
C ASN A 72 9.25 -14.28 11.69
N ASN A 73 9.33 -15.61 11.60
CA ASN A 73 9.93 -16.31 10.46
C ASN A 73 9.26 -16.01 9.09
N ILE A 74 8.03 -15.47 9.06
CA ILE A 74 7.35 -15.05 7.82
C ILE A 74 8.05 -13.84 7.20
N PHE A 75 8.51 -12.90 8.04
CA PHE A 75 9.18 -11.67 7.64
C PHE A 75 10.60 -11.62 8.21
N SER A 76 11.34 -12.74 8.10
CA SER A 76 12.69 -12.86 8.66
C SER A 76 13.63 -11.75 8.15
N GLY A 77 14.34 -11.11 9.08
CA GLY A 77 15.24 -10.00 8.80
C GLY A 77 14.54 -8.74 8.28
N LYS A 78 13.26 -8.56 8.60
CA LYS A 78 12.49 -7.36 8.23
C LYS A 78 12.21 -6.38 9.36
N HIS A 79 12.63 -6.67 10.60
CA HIS A 79 12.51 -5.72 11.69
C HIS A 79 13.03 -4.33 11.28
N ASP A 80 12.22 -3.30 11.56
CA ASP A 80 12.47 -1.88 11.25
C ASP A 80 12.61 -1.56 9.76
N HIS A 81 12.25 -2.50 8.86
CA HIS A 81 12.20 -2.20 7.44
C HIS A 81 10.84 -1.64 7.04
N ASN A 82 10.87 -0.55 6.29
CA ASN A 82 9.70 0.04 5.65
C ASN A 82 8.95 -0.98 4.77
N VAL A 83 7.63 -1.03 4.92
CA VAL A 83 6.72 -1.88 4.16
C VAL A 83 6.54 -1.29 2.75
N PRO A 84 7.05 -1.94 1.68
CA PRO A 84 6.91 -1.40 0.34
C PRO A 84 5.47 -1.49 -0.16
N CYS A 85 5.11 -0.66 -1.13
CA CYS A 85 3.84 -0.73 -1.82
C CYS A 85 4.00 -0.48 -3.33
N ALA A 86 3.07 -1.00 -4.11
CA ALA A 86 2.99 -0.77 -5.55
C ALA A 86 1.55 -0.42 -5.92
N VAL A 87 1.35 0.66 -6.68
CA VAL A 87 0.05 1.01 -7.23
C VAL A 87 -0.04 0.47 -8.65
N CYS A 88 -1.02 -0.38 -8.86
CA CYS A 88 -1.20 -1.19 -10.05
C CYS A 88 -2.48 -0.79 -10.79
N TYR A 89 -2.42 -0.82 -12.11
CA TYR A 89 -3.55 -0.63 -12.99
C TYR A 89 -3.79 -1.87 -13.85
N THR A 90 -5.04 -2.31 -13.95
CA THR A 90 -5.44 -3.36 -14.89
C THR A 90 -6.61 -2.86 -15.74
N SER A 91 -6.49 -3.04 -17.06
CA SER A 91 -7.53 -2.64 -18.03
C SER A 91 -8.60 -3.72 -18.23
N THR A 92 -8.34 -4.95 -17.80
CA THR A 92 -9.21 -6.12 -18.05
C THR A 92 -10.23 -6.37 -16.94
N LYS A 93 -10.18 -5.59 -15.85
CA LYS A 93 -11.08 -5.69 -14.69
C LYS A 93 -11.90 -4.42 -14.54
N SER A 94 -13.10 -4.56 -13.97
CA SER A 94 -14.01 -3.45 -13.68
C SER A 94 -14.16 -3.15 -12.19
N VAL A 95 -13.88 -4.13 -11.32
CA VAL A 95 -13.97 -4.00 -9.85
C VAL A 95 -12.80 -4.70 -9.16
N LYS A 96 -12.50 -4.28 -7.93
CA LYS A 96 -11.59 -4.96 -6.99
C LYS A 96 -12.28 -5.20 -5.66
N LEU A 97 -11.86 -6.25 -4.97
CA LEU A 97 -12.29 -6.56 -3.61
C LEU A 97 -11.11 -7.18 -2.84
N MET A 98 -10.92 -6.75 -1.60
CA MET A 98 -10.04 -7.40 -0.62
C MET A 98 -10.95 -8.15 0.36
N ILE A 99 -10.65 -9.44 0.61
CA ILE A 99 -11.41 -10.27 1.54
C ILE A 99 -10.47 -10.71 2.67
N PRO A 100 -10.61 -10.19 3.89
CA PRO A 100 -9.85 -10.64 5.04
C PRO A 100 -10.03 -12.13 5.31
N ALA A 101 -8.99 -12.78 5.84
CA ALA A 101 -9.00 -14.20 6.21
C ALA A 101 -9.35 -15.19 5.08
N LYS A 102 -9.19 -14.79 3.80
CA LYS A 102 -9.34 -15.66 2.64
C LYS A 102 -8.11 -15.58 1.73
N THR A 103 -7.63 -16.74 1.28
CA THR A 103 -6.52 -16.86 0.32
C THR A 103 -6.98 -17.24 -1.09
N SER A 104 -8.29 -17.29 -1.30
CA SER A 104 -8.97 -17.59 -2.57
C SER A 104 -10.10 -16.61 -2.83
N CYS A 105 -10.47 -16.46 -4.11
CA CYS A 105 -11.58 -15.62 -4.52
C CYS A 105 -12.90 -16.41 -4.60
N PRO A 106 -14.07 -15.73 -4.51
CA PRO A 106 -15.34 -16.32 -4.87
C PRO A 106 -15.35 -16.80 -6.33
N SER A 107 -16.30 -17.66 -6.69
CA SER A 107 -16.49 -18.09 -8.07
C SER A 107 -16.61 -16.90 -9.02
N SER A 108 -16.02 -17.01 -10.21
CA SER A 108 -15.96 -15.96 -11.25
C SER A 108 -15.06 -14.75 -10.94
N TRP A 109 -14.37 -14.73 -9.81
CA TRP A 109 -13.36 -13.72 -9.50
C TRP A 109 -11.94 -14.23 -9.78
N THR A 110 -11.06 -13.33 -10.20
CA THR A 110 -9.64 -13.60 -10.41
C THR A 110 -8.83 -13.09 -9.23
N ILE A 111 -7.86 -13.87 -8.76
CA ILE A 111 -6.95 -13.42 -7.70
C ILE A 111 -5.90 -12.48 -8.30
N GLU A 112 -5.86 -11.24 -7.82
CA GLU A 112 -4.80 -10.29 -8.19
C GLU A 112 -3.58 -10.46 -7.28
N TYR A 113 -3.80 -10.60 -5.97
CA TYR A 113 -2.78 -11.03 -5.03
C TYR A 113 -3.41 -11.58 -3.74
N LYS A 114 -2.59 -12.26 -2.94
CA LYS A 114 -2.87 -12.65 -1.55
C LYS A 114 -1.66 -12.35 -0.68
N GLY A 115 -1.87 -12.19 0.62
CA GLY A 115 -0.81 -11.84 1.56
C GLY A 115 -1.30 -11.90 3.00
N TYR A 116 -0.50 -11.30 3.89
CA TYR A 116 -0.82 -11.18 5.31
C TYR A 116 -1.50 -9.84 5.58
N LEU A 117 -2.50 -9.86 6.45
CA LEU A 117 -3.01 -8.66 7.08
C LEU A 117 -2.19 -8.40 8.34
N MET A 118 -1.82 -7.15 8.54
CA MET A 118 -1.04 -6.68 9.67
C MET A 118 -1.85 -5.59 10.37
N THR A 119 -1.65 -5.45 11.68
CA THR A 119 -2.19 -4.35 12.48
C THR A 119 -1.03 -3.68 13.20
N GLU A 120 -1.23 -2.40 13.50
CA GLU A 120 -0.44 -1.65 14.47
C GLU A 120 -0.80 -2.05 15.90
#